data_AF-A0A091RNJ1-F1
#
_entry.id   AF-A0A091RNJ1-F1
#
_cell.length_a   1.000
_cell.length_b   1.000
_cell.length_c   1.000
_cell.angle_alpha   90.00
_cell.angle_beta   90.00
_cell.angle_gamma   90.00
#
_symmetry.space_group_name_H-M   'P 1'
#
loop_
_entity.id
_entity.type
_entity.pdbx_description
1 polymer ?
#
loop_
_entity_poly.entity_id
_entity_poly.type
_entity_poly.pdbx_seq_one_letter_code
_entity_poly.pdbx_strand_id
1 'polypeptide(L)' 'SPVQVTSAEEVGAALSLAQKEFGRLDLVVNCAGVGIAVKTYNSKKDKVHELEDFQRVINVS' A
#
# COMPACT_ATOMS: atom_id res chain seq x y z
N SER A 1 -3.65 12.07 10.48
CA SER A 1 -4.48 11.01 9.88
C SER A 1 -3.60 10.13 9.01
N PRO A 2 -3.83 8.80 8.94
CA PRO A 2 -3.11 7.94 8.01
C PRO A 2 -3.49 8.26 6.56
N VAL A 3 -2.55 8.13 5.61
CA VAL A 3 -2.75 8.28 4.16
C VAL A 3 -2.81 6.89 3.54
N GLN A 4 -3.80 6.64 2.67
CA GLN A 4 -3.83 5.41 1.87
C GLN A 4 -2.90 5.51 0.67
N VAL A 5 -1.81 4.74 0.69
CA VAL A 5 -0.77 4.77 -0.36
C VAL A 5 -1.26 4.23 -1.70
N THR A 6 -2.34 3.45 -1.71
CA THR A 6 -2.98 2.94 -2.93
C THR A 6 -3.97 3.92 -3.54
N SER A 7 -4.27 5.04 -2.87
CA SER A 7 -5.17 6.08 -3.35
C SER A 7 -4.39 7.22 -4.00
N ALA A 8 -4.53 7.37 -5.32
CA ALA A 8 -3.91 8.47 -6.05
C ALA A 8 -4.39 9.85 -5.56
N GLU A 9 -5.65 9.94 -5.13
CA GLU A 9 -6.23 11.17 -4.60
C GLU A 9 -5.57 11.58 -3.28
N GLU A 10 -5.47 10.66 -2.32
CA GLU A 10 -4.88 10.96 -1.01
C GLU A 10 -3.38 11.25 -1.11
N VAL A 11 -2.66 10.51 -1.98
CA VAL A 11 -1.24 10.79 -2.26
C VAL A 11 -1.09 12.19 -2.89
N GLY A 12 -1.94 12.54 -3.86
CA GLY A 12 -1.92 13.87 -4.47
C GLY A 12 -2.21 15.01 -3.49
N ALA A 13 -3.16 14.80 -2.57
CA ALA A 13 -3.47 15.75 -1.50
C ALA A 13 -2.28 15.93 -0.54
N ALA A 14 -1.60 14.84 -0.16
CA ALA A 14 -0.41 14.90 0.70
C ALA A 14 0.75 15.65 0.03
N LEU A 15 0.99 15.44 -1.27
CA LEU A 15 2.00 16.17 -2.03
C LEU A 15 1.66 17.66 -2.14
N SER A 16 0.39 17.98 -2.40
CA SER A 16 -0.08 19.37 -2.49
C SER A 16 0.07 20.10 -1.15
N LEU A 17 -0.20 19.41 -0.03
CA LEU A 17 0.02 19.93 1.31
C LEU A 17 1.52 20.17 1.56
N ALA A 18 2.39 19.22 1.23
CA ALA A 18 3.83 19.39 1.39
C ALA A 18 4.36 20.58 0.59
N GLN A 19 3.88 20.75 -0.65
CA GLN A 19 4.23 21.91 -1.48
C GLN A 19 3.73 23.23 -0.87
N LYS A 20 2.52 23.24 -0.30
CA LYS A 20 1.96 24.43 0.36
C LYS A 20 2.72 24.82 1.62
N GLU A 21 3.09 23.85 2.45
CA GLU A 21 3.71 24.09 3.76
C GLU A 21 5.22 24.33 3.66
N PHE A 22 5.92 23.65 2.74
CA PHE A 22 7.38 23.68 2.65
C PHE A 22 7.93 24.30 1.36
N GLY A 23 7.06 24.63 0.39
CA GLY A 23 7.42 25.33 -0.84
C GLY A 23 8.17 24.48 -1.88
N ARG A 24 8.60 23.26 -1.55
CA ARG A 24 9.19 22.28 -2.48
C ARG A 24 9.13 20.87 -1.89
N LEU A 25 9.30 19.86 -2.75
CA LEU A 25 9.47 18.46 -2.39
C LEU A 25 10.82 17.96 -2.89
N ASP A 26 11.68 17.53 -1.97
CA ASP A 26 13.05 17.10 -2.28
C ASP A 26 13.22 15.59 -2.43
N LEU A 27 12.48 14.82 -1.64
CA LEU A 27 12.59 13.38 -1.59
C LEU A 27 11.24 12.76 -1.22
N VAL A 28 10.94 11.61 -1.81
CA VAL A 28 9.85 10.74 -1.41
C VAL A 28 10.45 9.39 -1.00
N VAL A 29 10.08 8.91 0.17
CA VAL A 29 10.48 7.59 0.66
C VAL A 29 9.23 6.71 0.73
N ASN A 30 9.15 5.68 -0.11
CA ASN A 30 8.11 4.66 0.00
C ASN A 30 8.54 3.59 1.01
N CYS A 31 7.95 3.63 2.20
CA CYS A 31 8.10 2.60 3.24
C CYS A 31 6.81 1.79 3.45
N ALA A 32 5.85 1.88 2.53
CA ALA A 32 4.61 1.14 2.66
C ALA A 32 4.79 -0.31 2.20
N GLY A 33 4.21 -1.23 2.95
CA GLY A 33 4.20 -2.64 2.64
C GLY A 33 3.18 -3.35 3.51
N VAL A 34 2.51 -4.35 2.94
CA VAL A 34 1.55 -5.18 3.67
C VAL A 34 1.87 -6.65 3.41
N GLY A 35 1.86 -7.45 4.47
CA GLY A 35 2.00 -8.91 4.39
C GLY A 35 0.71 -9.58 4.85
N ILE A 36 0.26 -10.59 4.10
CA ILE A 36 -0.90 -11.41 4.47
C ILE A 36 -0.38 -12.76 4.95
N ALA A 37 -0.69 -13.12 6.19
CA ALA A 37 -0.17 -14.31 6.85
C ALA A 37 -0.99 -15.58 6.48
N VAL A 38 -1.01 -15.93 5.20
CA VAL A 38 -1.71 -17.11 4.68
C VAL A 38 -0.78 -17.93 3.79
N LYS A 39 -0.87 -19.26 3.90
CA LYS A 39 -0.11 -20.17 3.01
C LYS A 39 -0.71 -20.13 1.61
N THR A 40 0.14 -20.14 0.57
CA THR A 40 -0.29 -20.25 -0.84
C THR A 40 -1.28 -21.39 -1.06
N TYR A 41 -1.04 -22.52 -0.39
CA TYR A 41 -2.00 -23.60 -0.27
C TYR A 41 -1.99 -24.14 1.16
N ASN A 42 -3.18 -24.28 1.74
CA ASN A 42 -3.35 -24.85 3.06
C ASN A 42 -3.96 -26.25 2.95
N SER A 43 -3.10 -27.27 2.92
CA SER A 43 -3.51 -28.68 2.81
C SER A 43 -4.39 -29.17 3.97
N LYS A 44 -4.33 -28.55 5.15
CA LYS A 44 -5.19 -28.92 6.29
C LYS A 44 -6.62 -28.43 6.13
N LYS A 45 -6.82 -27.37 5.34
CA LYS A 45 -8.12 -26.73 5.10
C LYS A 45 -8.61 -26.90 3.66
N ASP A 46 -7.85 -27.63 2.84
CA ASP A 46 -8.07 -27.79 1.39
C ASP A 46 -8.42 -26.47 0.70
N LYS A 47 -7.64 -25.42 1.01
CA LYS A 47 -7.92 -24.06 0.58
C LYS A 47 -6.70 -23.42 -0.06
N VAL A 48 -6.89 -22.85 -1.24
CA VAL A 48 -5.91 -21.99 -1.92
C VAL A 48 -5.99 -20.57 -1.39
N HIS A 49 -4.86 -19.87 -1.40
CA HIS A 49 -4.82 -18.45 -1.12
C HIS A 49 -5.53 -17.69 -2.25
N GLU A 50 -6.39 -16.74 -1.88
CA GLU A 50 -7.18 -15.96 -2.84
C GLU A 50 -6.27 -15.08 -3.70
N LEU A 51 -6.58 -14.94 -4.99
CA LEU A 51 -5.79 -14.14 -5.91
C LEU A 51 -5.82 -12.65 -5.52
N GLU A 52 -6.97 -12.19 -5.01
CA GLU A 52 -7.19 -10.81 -4.58
C GLU A 52 -6.23 -10.40 -3.47
N ASP A 53 -5.92 -11.31 -2.55
CA ASP A 53 -4.99 -11.07 -1.45
C ASP A 53 -3.54 -10.96 -1.96
N PHE A 54 -3.14 -11.77 -2.96
CA PHE A 54 -1.84 -11.61 -3.60
C PHE A 54 -1.73 -10.25 -4.32
N GLN A 55 -2.77 -9.88 -5.07
CA GLN A 55 -2.82 -8.62 -5.79
C GLN A 55 -2.75 -7.41 -4.82
N ARG A 56 -3.36 -7.52 -3.65
CA ARG A 56 -3.31 -6.47 -2.62
C ARG A 56 -1.89 -6.25 -2.10
N VAL A 57 -1.11 -7.31 -1.86
CA VAL A 57 0.29 -7.19 -1.45
C VAL A 57 1.10 -6.46 -2.52
N ILE A 58 0.92 -6.84 -3.78
CA ILE A 58 1.60 -6.22 -4.93
C ILE A 58 1.25 -4.73 -5.04
N ASN A 59 -0.03 -4.38 -4.88
CA ASN A 59 -0.49 -3.00 -5.08
C ASN A 59 -0.04 -2.02 -3.97
N VAL A 60 0.36 -2.52 -2.80
CA VAL A 60 0.81 -1.71 -1.66
C VAL A 60 2.34 -1.65 -1.56
N SER A 61 3.04 -2.66 -2.09
CA SER A 61 4.51 -2.77 -2.03
C SER A 61 5.24 -1.77 -2.93
#